data_AF-A0A924C2U3-F1
#
_entry.id   AF-A0A924C2U3-F1
#
_cell.length_a   1.000
_cell.length_b   1.000
_cell.length_c   1.000
_cell.angle_alpha   90.00
_cell.angle_beta   90.00
_cell.angle_gamma   90.00
#
_symmetry.space_group_name_H-M   'P 1'
#
loop_
_entity.id
_entity.type
_entity.pdbx_description
1 polymer ?
#
loop_
_entity_poly.entity_id
_entity_poly.type
_entity_poly.pdbx_seq_one_letter_code
_entity_poly.pdbx_strand_id
1 'polypeptide(L)'
;FLSKNCAACHDKAFVSVTDRTCLSCHAGKQPGKSPFAVLRDHADPTRLVASHGDIPGFAARLRAAVGPSFGLKEWSCTGCHKEHVGADTTPVSSDAFCAGCHASMTARLPDTRLANVATWDSHPQFRPVITDNSGASPKLVRVILDGHQQEDSGLKFPHALHLSGTNSVAQMTRRLGVRYAGEKQLGCADCHHADPTGVRFVEATMERDCAACHTLAFASQDGTVRTLRHGDPKQVIAELRDYFKLHGGASAPVHRMQVGFAATGRAAPLFGGDNRIRAVLEKGGACFDCHVITATGPLAYAVKPVTFTARYLARGWFSHADHATAASPCASCHAVATTNSSTALLLPGVLRA
;
A
#
# COMPACT_ATOMS: atom_id res chain seq x y z
N PHE A 1 -23.98 -7.79 16.21
CA PHE A 1 -25.31 -7.13 16.26
C PHE A 1 -26.45 -8.06 15.81
N LEU A 2 -26.24 -8.99 14.86
CA LEU A 2 -27.29 -9.90 14.35
C LEU A 2 -27.30 -11.30 14.98
N SER A 3 -26.26 -11.71 15.70
CA SER A 3 -26.08 -13.07 16.23
C SER A 3 -27.18 -13.58 17.18
N LYS A 4 -28.04 -12.69 17.70
CA LYS A 4 -29.17 -13.04 18.57
C LYS A 4 -30.54 -12.82 17.90
N ASN A 5 -30.59 -12.35 16.66
CA ASN A 5 -31.84 -12.09 15.93
C ASN A 5 -31.93 -13.01 14.71
N CYS A 6 -32.31 -14.26 14.93
CA CYS A 6 -32.40 -15.28 13.88
C CYS A 6 -33.38 -14.87 12.76
N ALA A 7 -34.44 -14.13 13.10
CA ALA A 7 -35.44 -13.62 12.15
C ALA A 7 -34.88 -12.56 11.19
N ALA A 8 -33.67 -12.02 11.44
CA ALA A 8 -33.01 -11.12 10.50
C ALA A 8 -32.51 -11.84 9.23
N CYS A 9 -32.29 -13.16 9.30
CA CYS A 9 -31.80 -13.97 8.17
C CYS A 9 -32.79 -15.09 7.77
N HIS A 10 -33.60 -15.58 8.71
CA HIS A 10 -34.54 -16.67 8.47
C HIS A 10 -35.96 -16.17 8.26
N ASP A 11 -36.39 -16.08 6.99
CA ASP A 11 -37.75 -15.67 6.62
C ASP A 11 -38.80 -16.77 6.88
N LYS A 12 -38.39 -18.04 6.89
CA LYS A 12 -39.26 -19.20 7.13
C LYS A 12 -38.54 -20.24 7.99
N ALA A 13 -39.26 -20.78 8.99
CA ALA A 13 -38.75 -21.88 9.79
C ALA A 13 -38.46 -23.12 8.92
N PHE A 14 -37.37 -23.83 9.23
CA PHE A 14 -36.92 -25.04 8.53
C PHE A 14 -36.57 -24.87 7.03
N VAL A 15 -36.49 -23.62 6.56
CA VAL A 15 -35.98 -23.26 5.24
C VAL A 15 -34.62 -22.58 5.43
N SER A 16 -33.63 -22.93 4.61
CA SER A 16 -32.33 -22.26 4.66
C SER A 16 -32.45 -20.79 4.26
N VAL A 17 -31.55 -19.96 4.80
CA VAL A 17 -31.42 -18.55 4.40
C VAL A 17 -31.23 -18.45 2.89
N THR A 18 -32.01 -17.59 2.24
CA THR A 18 -32.04 -17.45 0.79
C THR A 18 -31.25 -16.22 0.34
N ASP A 19 -30.76 -16.24 -0.91
CA ASP A 19 -30.05 -15.11 -1.52
C ASP A 19 -30.88 -13.82 -1.47
N ARG A 20 -32.20 -13.92 -1.56
CA ARG A 20 -33.12 -12.79 -1.47
C ARG A 20 -32.97 -12.05 -0.14
N THR A 21 -32.87 -12.79 0.96
CA THR A 21 -32.72 -12.21 2.30
C THR A 21 -31.39 -11.47 2.42
N CYS A 22 -30.31 -12.05 1.88
CA CYS A 22 -29.00 -11.38 1.81
C CYS A 22 -29.06 -10.11 0.96
N LEU A 23 -29.67 -10.19 -0.22
CA LEU A 23 -29.79 -9.07 -1.16
C LEU A 23 -30.65 -7.93 -0.60
N SER A 24 -31.59 -8.20 0.32
CA SER A 24 -32.39 -7.14 0.96
C SER A 24 -31.53 -6.09 1.67
N CYS A 25 -30.37 -6.49 2.18
CA CYS A 25 -29.39 -5.62 2.82
C CYS A 25 -28.20 -5.27 1.91
N HIS A 26 -27.81 -6.18 1.01
CA HIS A 26 -26.56 -6.06 0.26
C HIS A 26 -26.71 -5.65 -1.22
N ALA A 27 -27.94 -5.46 -1.75
CA ALA A 27 -28.21 -5.14 -3.16
C ALA A 27 -27.70 -3.77 -3.67
N GLY A 28 -26.93 -3.03 -2.87
CA GLY A 28 -26.15 -1.87 -3.32
C GLY A 28 -26.99 -0.61 -3.57
N LYS A 29 -26.97 0.30 -2.59
CA LYS A 29 -27.25 1.76 -2.59
C LYS A 29 -27.97 2.15 -1.30
N GLN A 30 -27.25 2.20 -0.19
CA GLN A 30 -27.70 2.88 1.03
C GLN A 30 -26.70 4.00 1.35
N PRO A 31 -27.08 5.29 1.22
CA PRO A 31 -26.25 6.38 1.69
C PRO A 31 -26.06 6.27 3.21
N GLY A 32 -24.81 6.30 3.68
CA GLY A 32 -24.50 6.55 5.10
C GLY A 32 -24.39 5.34 6.03
N LYS A 33 -24.32 4.08 5.54
CA LYS A 33 -23.96 2.93 6.39
C LYS A 33 -22.98 1.98 5.68
N SER A 34 -21.81 1.81 6.31
CA SER A 34 -20.72 0.85 6.04
C SER A 34 -20.18 0.79 4.58
N PRO A 35 -18.90 1.15 4.33
CA PRO A 35 -18.28 1.06 3.01
C PRO A 35 -18.11 -0.38 2.47
N PHE A 36 -18.51 -1.40 3.25
CA PHE A 36 -18.31 -2.82 2.95
C PHE A 36 -19.46 -3.49 2.15
N ALA A 37 -20.56 -2.79 1.85
CA ALA A 37 -21.79 -3.42 1.34
C ALA A 37 -22.09 -3.14 -0.14
N VAL A 38 -21.20 -3.57 -1.04
CA VAL A 38 -21.58 -3.88 -2.42
C VAL A 38 -21.17 -5.32 -2.67
N LEU A 39 -22.14 -6.23 -2.84
CA LEU A 39 -21.84 -7.58 -3.34
C LEU A 39 -21.06 -7.43 -4.65
N ARG A 40 -19.88 -8.04 -4.70
CA ARG A 40 -19.06 -8.12 -5.91
C ARG A 40 -18.94 -9.57 -6.29
N ASP A 41 -19.15 -9.85 -7.56
CA ASP A 41 -19.06 -11.21 -8.06
C ASP A 41 -17.61 -11.70 -8.03
N HIS A 42 -17.41 -12.93 -7.55
CA HIS A 42 -16.11 -13.60 -7.54
C HIS A 42 -15.56 -13.81 -8.96
N ALA A 43 -16.46 -14.03 -9.92
CA ALA A 43 -16.20 -14.13 -11.35
C ALA A 43 -17.51 -13.87 -12.13
N ASP A 44 -17.44 -13.85 -13.46
CA ASP A 44 -18.66 -13.90 -14.28
C ASP A 44 -19.56 -15.08 -13.84
N PRO A 45 -20.87 -14.88 -13.60
CA PRO A 45 -21.74 -15.92 -13.05
C PRO A 45 -21.80 -17.20 -13.88
N THR A 46 -21.74 -17.09 -15.22
CA THR A 46 -21.78 -18.27 -16.09
C THR A 46 -20.48 -19.07 -15.98
N ARG A 47 -19.34 -18.38 -15.88
CA ARG A 47 -18.03 -19.01 -15.69
C ARG A 47 -17.89 -19.60 -14.30
N LEU A 48 -18.47 -18.96 -13.27
CA LEU A 48 -18.47 -19.48 -11.91
C LEU A 48 -19.18 -20.84 -11.88
N VAL A 49 -20.40 -20.93 -12.42
CA VAL A 49 -21.15 -22.20 -12.53
C VAL A 49 -20.36 -23.25 -13.32
N ALA A 50 -19.80 -22.89 -14.48
CA ALA A 50 -19.02 -23.82 -15.28
C ALA A 50 -17.75 -24.31 -14.56
N SER A 51 -17.15 -23.47 -13.70
CA SER A 51 -15.90 -23.80 -13.00
C SER A 51 -16.06 -24.87 -11.92
N HIS A 52 -17.26 -25.16 -11.42
CA HIS A 52 -17.50 -26.18 -10.39
C HIS A 52 -17.47 -27.62 -10.92
N GLY A 53 -17.77 -27.81 -12.21
CA GLY A 53 -17.92 -29.14 -12.81
C GLY A 53 -19.18 -29.87 -12.35
N ASP A 54 -19.30 -31.14 -12.75
CA ASP A 54 -20.47 -31.95 -12.44
C ASP A 54 -20.55 -32.34 -10.96
N ILE A 55 -21.77 -32.38 -10.41
CA ILE A 55 -22.04 -32.86 -9.06
C ILE A 55 -21.71 -34.36 -8.97
N PRO A 56 -20.66 -34.76 -8.22
CA PRO A 56 -20.18 -36.13 -8.24
C PRO A 56 -21.01 -37.02 -7.30
N GLY A 57 -21.41 -38.19 -7.81
CA GLY A 57 -22.08 -39.23 -7.03
C GLY A 57 -23.59 -39.07 -6.91
N PHE A 58 -24.27 -40.22 -6.80
CA PHE A 58 -25.73 -40.32 -6.76
C PHE A 58 -26.36 -39.51 -5.61
N ALA A 59 -25.80 -39.62 -4.40
CA ALA A 59 -26.34 -38.92 -3.23
C ALA A 59 -26.28 -37.39 -3.35
N ALA A 60 -25.22 -36.85 -3.95
CA ALA A 60 -25.09 -35.41 -4.16
C ALA A 60 -26.06 -34.92 -5.24
N ARG A 61 -26.24 -35.69 -6.32
CA ARG A 61 -27.25 -35.39 -7.36
C ARG A 61 -28.67 -35.43 -6.82
N LEU A 62 -28.99 -36.41 -5.97
CA LEU A 62 -30.29 -36.48 -5.30
C LEU A 62 -30.51 -35.27 -4.38
N ARG A 63 -29.50 -34.86 -3.62
CA ARG A 63 -29.57 -33.64 -2.79
C ARG A 63 -29.77 -32.39 -3.64
N ALA A 64 -29.08 -32.24 -4.76
CA ALA A 64 -29.27 -31.11 -5.66
C ALA A 64 -30.68 -31.09 -6.29
N ALA A 65 -31.29 -32.25 -6.53
CA ALA A 65 -32.65 -32.35 -7.04
C ALA A 65 -33.72 -31.99 -5.99
N VAL A 66 -33.53 -32.39 -4.73
CA VAL A 66 -34.52 -32.20 -3.65
C VAL A 66 -34.29 -30.91 -2.85
N GLY A 67 -33.05 -30.44 -2.78
CA GLY A 67 -32.60 -29.28 -2.02
C GLY A 67 -33.37 -27.98 -2.28
N PRO A 68 -33.73 -27.64 -3.54
CA PRO A 68 -34.47 -26.41 -3.83
C PRO A 68 -35.81 -26.28 -3.08
N SER A 69 -36.48 -27.40 -2.79
CA SER A 69 -37.72 -27.42 -2.00
C SER A 69 -37.52 -26.98 -0.54
N PHE A 70 -36.29 -27.04 -0.04
CA PHE A 70 -35.89 -26.62 1.31
C PHE A 70 -35.08 -25.32 1.31
N GLY A 71 -35.03 -24.61 0.18
CA GLY A 71 -34.25 -23.38 0.01
C GLY A 71 -32.75 -23.61 -0.22
N LEU A 72 -32.31 -24.87 -0.28
CA LEU A 72 -30.92 -25.25 -0.57
C LEU A 72 -30.73 -25.22 -2.09
N LYS A 73 -30.41 -24.04 -2.59
CA LYS A 73 -30.06 -23.85 -3.99
C LYS A 73 -28.55 -24.03 -4.14
N GLU A 74 -28.13 -24.91 -5.03
CA GLU A 74 -26.72 -24.96 -5.43
C GLU A 74 -26.28 -23.58 -5.93
N TRP A 75 -25.08 -23.17 -5.52
CA TRP A 75 -24.50 -21.87 -5.90
C TRP A 75 -25.26 -20.65 -5.35
N SER A 76 -26.03 -20.82 -4.26
CA SER A 76 -26.55 -19.71 -3.47
C SER A 76 -25.43 -18.97 -2.74
N CYS A 77 -25.70 -17.75 -2.27
CA CYS A 77 -24.83 -16.99 -1.37
C CYS A 77 -24.39 -17.86 -0.18
N THR A 78 -25.30 -18.65 0.38
CA THR A 78 -25.08 -19.54 1.54
C THR A 78 -24.36 -20.86 1.20
N GLY A 79 -24.26 -21.22 -0.08
CA GLY A 79 -23.40 -22.32 -0.52
C GLY A 79 -21.92 -22.02 -0.30
N CYS A 80 -21.54 -20.75 -0.42
CA CYS A 80 -20.17 -20.25 -0.28
C CYS A 80 -19.92 -19.48 1.02
N HIS A 81 -20.82 -18.55 1.38
CA HIS A 81 -20.71 -17.68 2.56
C HIS A 81 -21.48 -18.31 3.74
N LYS A 82 -20.83 -19.23 4.44
CA LYS A 82 -21.41 -19.94 5.60
C LYS A 82 -21.05 -19.23 6.90
N GLU A 83 -22.07 -18.76 7.61
CA GLU A 83 -21.92 -18.03 8.88
C GLU A 83 -21.94 -18.98 10.10
N HIS A 84 -22.82 -19.98 10.10
CA HIS A 84 -22.88 -20.99 11.16
C HIS A 84 -23.34 -22.33 10.58
N VAL A 85 -22.71 -23.43 11.02
CA VAL A 85 -23.10 -24.80 10.69
C VAL A 85 -23.04 -25.61 11.99
N GLY A 86 -24.21 -25.84 12.61
CA GLY A 86 -24.27 -26.48 13.93
C GLY A 86 -24.11 -25.51 15.10
N ALA A 87 -23.66 -26.01 16.25
CA ALA A 87 -23.49 -25.21 17.48
C ALA A 87 -22.27 -24.25 17.43
N ASP A 88 -21.35 -24.44 16.48
CA ASP A 88 -20.13 -23.65 16.35
C ASP A 88 -20.24 -22.53 15.30
N THR A 89 -19.50 -21.44 15.54
CA THR A 89 -19.35 -20.28 14.64
C THR A 89 -18.37 -20.55 13.50
N THR A 90 -18.69 -20.06 12.30
CA THR A 90 -17.87 -19.91 11.08
C THR A 90 -16.72 -20.92 10.90
N PRO A 91 -16.88 -21.97 10.07
CA PRO A 91 -15.76 -22.78 9.64
C PRO A 91 -14.73 -21.90 8.92
N VAL A 92 -13.45 -21.99 9.29
CA VAL A 92 -12.35 -21.53 8.44
C VAL A 92 -12.53 -22.22 7.09
N SER A 93 -12.70 -21.46 6.02
CA SER A 93 -12.77 -22.00 4.66
C SER A 93 -11.50 -22.82 4.40
N SER A 94 -11.66 -24.14 4.33
CA SER A 94 -10.55 -25.05 4.05
C SER A 94 -10.11 -24.92 2.59
N ASP A 95 -8.85 -25.25 2.29
CA ASP A 95 -8.31 -25.25 0.92
C ASP A 95 -9.21 -26.02 -0.07
N ALA A 96 -9.89 -27.07 0.41
CA ALA A 96 -10.84 -27.87 -0.35
C ALA A 96 -12.01 -27.05 -0.93
N PHE A 97 -12.44 -25.99 -0.23
CA PHE A 97 -13.48 -25.08 -0.72
C PHE A 97 -13.03 -24.36 -1.99
N CYS A 98 -11.82 -23.79 -1.98
CA CYS A 98 -11.24 -23.10 -3.13
C CYS A 98 -10.96 -24.08 -4.27
N ALA A 99 -10.39 -25.24 -3.95
CA ALA A 99 -10.01 -26.27 -4.91
C ALA A 99 -11.22 -26.84 -5.67
N GLY A 100 -12.43 -26.86 -5.08
CA GLY A 100 -13.64 -27.35 -5.74
C GLY A 100 -13.92 -26.68 -7.10
N CYS A 101 -13.57 -25.39 -7.22
CA CYS A 101 -13.62 -24.65 -8.50
C CYS A 101 -12.26 -24.62 -9.19
N HIS A 102 -11.20 -24.33 -8.41
CA HIS A 102 -9.91 -23.96 -8.98
C HIS A 102 -9.02 -25.13 -9.39
N ALA A 103 -9.27 -26.37 -8.92
CA ALA A 103 -8.38 -27.50 -9.16
C ALA A 103 -8.35 -27.99 -10.62
N SER A 104 -9.36 -27.69 -11.43
CA SER A 104 -9.48 -28.19 -12.81
C SER A 104 -10.19 -27.22 -13.77
N MET A 105 -10.02 -25.92 -13.55
CA MET A 105 -10.62 -24.87 -14.39
C MET A 105 -10.27 -25.01 -15.86
N THR A 106 -9.03 -25.38 -16.21
CA THR A 106 -8.63 -25.50 -17.63
C THR A 106 -9.39 -26.59 -18.38
N ALA A 107 -9.87 -27.62 -17.68
CA ALA A 107 -10.70 -28.67 -18.27
C ALA A 107 -12.16 -28.22 -18.50
N ARG A 108 -12.63 -27.25 -17.70
CA ARG A 108 -14.03 -26.78 -17.68
C ARG A 108 -14.23 -25.47 -18.45
N LEU A 109 -13.18 -24.66 -18.53
CA LEU A 109 -13.12 -23.35 -19.15
C LEU A 109 -11.92 -23.32 -20.11
N PRO A 110 -12.07 -23.81 -21.35
CA PRO A 110 -10.93 -24.02 -22.27
C PRO A 110 -10.23 -22.72 -22.70
N ASP A 111 -10.92 -21.58 -22.59
CA ASP A 111 -10.40 -20.25 -22.89
C ASP A 111 -9.75 -19.55 -21.67
N THR A 112 -9.73 -20.20 -20.50
CA THR A 112 -9.15 -19.61 -19.29
C THR A 112 -7.64 -19.46 -19.41
N ARG A 113 -7.13 -18.34 -18.92
CA ARG A 113 -5.68 -18.10 -18.74
C ARG A 113 -5.21 -18.34 -17.31
N LEU A 114 -6.13 -18.74 -16.42
CA LEU A 114 -5.81 -19.05 -15.03
C LEU A 114 -5.28 -20.49 -14.93
N ALA A 115 -4.22 -20.67 -14.14
CA ALA A 115 -3.73 -21.99 -13.81
C ALA A 115 -4.69 -22.72 -12.87
N ASN A 116 -4.66 -24.04 -12.89
CA ASN A 116 -5.35 -24.86 -11.91
C ASN A 116 -4.64 -24.74 -10.55
N VAL A 117 -5.41 -24.57 -9.49
CA VAL A 117 -4.92 -24.46 -8.11
C VAL A 117 -5.71 -25.46 -7.25
N ALA A 118 -5.12 -26.62 -7.01
CA ALA A 118 -5.72 -27.69 -6.21
C ALA A 118 -5.37 -27.59 -4.72
N THR A 119 -4.24 -26.95 -4.41
CA THR A 119 -3.74 -26.71 -3.05
C THR A 119 -3.11 -25.33 -2.98
N TRP A 120 -2.95 -24.78 -1.76
CA TRP A 120 -2.26 -23.51 -1.58
C TRP A 120 -0.82 -23.53 -2.11
N ASP A 121 -0.11 -24.65 -1.95
CA ASP A 121 1.27 -24.81 -2.46
C ASP A 121 1.37 -24.69 -3.99
N SER A 122 0.29 -25.01 -4.70
CA SER A 122 0.20 -24.87 -6.16
C SER A 122 -0.20 -23.47 -6.61
N HIS A 123 -0.52 -22.56 -5.69
CA HIS A 123 -1.05 -21.24 -6.04
C HIS A 123 0.08 -20.37 -6.66
N PRO A 124 -0.11 -19.85 -7.89
CA PRO A 124 0.91 -19.03 -8.54
C PRO A 124 1.11 -17.72 -7.78
N GLN A 125 2.33 -17.17 -7.83
CA GLN A 125 2.60 -15.86 -7.22
C GLN A 125 1.69 -14.76 -7.77
N PHE A 126 1.39 -13.79 -6.93
CA PHE A 126 0.60 -12.64 -7.34
C PHE A 126 1.32 -11.84 -8.43
N ARG A 127 0.52 -11.13 -9.24
CA ARG A 127 1.01 -10.31 -10.34
C ARG A 127 0.55 -8.86 -10.21
N PRO A 128 1.15 -8.07 -9.30
CA PRO A 128 0.83 -6.67 -9.15
C PRO A 128 1.18 -5.86 -10.40
N VAL A 129 0.51 -4.72 -10.52
CA VAL A 129 0.91 -3.64 -11.44
C VAL A 129 1.84 -2.72 -10.66
N ILE A 130 3.00 -2.41 -11.22
CA ILE A 130 3.94 -1.41 -10.71
C ILE A 130 4.15 -0.30 -11.75
N THR A 131 4.70 0.81 -11.30
CA THR A 131 5.14 1.91 -12.13
C THR A 131 6.62 1.74 -12.47
N ASP A 132 6.93 1.44 -13.73
CA ASP A 132 8.29 1.48 -14.26
C ASP A 132 8.63 2.92 -14.67
N ASN A 133 9.56 3.52 -13.93
CA ASN A 133 10.06 4.88 -14.14
C ASN A 133 11.47 4.90 -14.75
N SER A 134 11.92 3.82 -15.40
CA SER A 134 13.27 3.75 -16.00
C SER A 134 13.42 4.58 -17.29
N GLY A 135 12.32 4.84 -18.00
CA GLY A 135 12.30 5.58 -19.26
C GLY A 135 11.93 7.07 -19.12
N ALA A 136 11.76 7.75 -20.26
CA ALA A 136 11.37 9.17 -20.32
C ALA A 136 9.95 9.45 -19.80
N SER A 137 9.11 8.42 -19.66
CA SER A 137 7.76 8.54 -19.11
C SER A 137 7.42 7.28 -18.31
N PRO A 138 6.73 7.42 -17.16
CA PRO A 138 6.30 6.28 -16.35
C PRO A 138 5.37 5.35 -17.13
N LYS A 139 5.57 4.03 -16.98
CA LYS A 139 4.73 3.00 -17.60
C LYS A 139 4.21 2.03 -16.54
N LEU A 140 2.96 1.59 -16.69
CA LEU A 140 2.40 0.55 -15.84
C LEU A 140 2.75 -0.82 -16.41
N VAL A 141 3.41 -1.65 -15.61
CA VAL A 141 3.81 -3.01 -15.99
C VAL A 141 3.36 -4.02 -14.94
N ARG A 142 3.04 -5.24 -15.40
CA ARG A 142 2.72 -6.35 -14.49
C ARG A 142 3.97 -7.18 -14.26
N VAL A 143 4.30 -7.39 -12.99
CA VAL A 143 5.43 -8.22 -12.56
C VAL A 143 4.92 -9.39 -11.72
N ILE A 144 5.63 -10.51 -11.68
CA ILE A 144 5.35 -11.63 -10.75
C ILE A 144 5.98 -11.27 -9.40
N LEU A 145 5.36 -11.58 -8.25
CA LEU A 145 5.95 -11.43 -6.91
C LEU A 145 6.78 -12.65 -6.50
N ASP A 146 7.96 -12.83 -7.09
CA ASP A 146 8.92 -13.88 -6.72
C ASP A 146 9.97 -13.44 -5.67
N GLY A 147 9.87 -12.21 -5.14
CA GLY A 147 10.77 -11.65 -4.12
C GLY A 147 11.89 -10.75 -4.66
N HIS A 148 12.05 -10.66 -5.98
CA HIS A 148 13.10 -9.85 -6.61
C HIS A 148 12.58 -8.57 -7.28
N GLN A 149 11.29 -8.24 -7.11
CA GLN A 149 10.63 -7.14 -7.80
C GLN A 149 11.13 -5.81 -7.27
N GLN A 150 11.32 -4.89 -8.20
CA GLN A 150 11.69 -3.53 -7.89
C GLN A 150 10.76 -2.55 -8.57
N GLU A 151 10.44 -1.48 -7.86
CA GLU A 151 9.73 -0.33 -8.37
C GLU A 151 10.53 0.93 -8.07
N ASP A 152 10.95 1.62 -9.13
CA ASP A 152 11.68 2.86 -8.99
C ASP A 152 10.70 4.03 -8.84
N SER A 153 10.43 4.40 -7.59
CA SER A 153 9.58 5.55 -7.27
C SER A 153 10.22 6.89 -7.62
N GLY A 154 11.51 6.95 -7.98
CA GLY A 154 12.29 8.18 -8.12
C GLY A 154 12.80 8.77 -6.80
N LEU A 155 12.50 8.14 -5.65
CA LEU A 155 12.87 8.59 -4.31
C LEU A 155 13.93 7.67 -3.68
N LYS A 156 14.95 8.27 -3.08
CA LYS A 156 15.94 7.61 -2.23
C LYS A 156 15.42 7.58 -0.80
N PHE A 157 14.79 6.47 -0.44
CA PHE A 157 14.19 6.27 0.88
C PHE A 157 14.32 4.80 1.34
N PRO A 158 15.46 4.41 1.94
CA PRO A 158 15.60 3.09 2.53
C PRO A 158 14.82 3.01 3.86
N HIS A 159 13.83 2.12 3.92
CA HIS A 159 12.97 1.96 5.11
C HIS A 159 13.75 1.51 6.35
N ALA A 160 14.69 0.56 6.22
CA ALA A 160 15.47 0.07 7.37
C ALA A 160 16.28 1.19 8.05
N LEU A 161 16.72 2.21 7.29
CA LEU A 161 17.38 3.37 7.87
C LEU A 161 16.41 4.21 8.71
N HIS A 162 15.19 4.43 8.21
CA HIS A 162 14.21 5.30 8.89
C HIS A 162 13.50 4.63 10.07
N LEU A 163 13.32 3.31 10.00
CA LEU A 163 12.67 2.51 11.05
C LEU A 163 13.64 2.00 12.12
N SER A 164 14.94 2.27 11.99
CA SER A 164 15.93 1.86 12.99
C SER A 164 15.74 2.59 14.32
N GLY A 165 15.81 1.87 15.43
CA GLY A 165 15.79 2.44 16.78
C GLY A 165 17.14 2.87 17.35
N THR A 166 18.24 2.63 16.63
CA THR A 166 19.60 2.78 17.15
C THR A 166 20.46 3.81 16.40
N ASN A 167 20.08 4.23 15.20
CA ASN A 167 20.89 5.12 14.38
C ASN A 167 20.58 6.63 14.61
N SER A 168 21.13 7.48 13.75
CA SER A 168 20.92 8.93 13.76
C SER A 168 19.45 9.34 13.58
N VAL A 169 18.67 8.60 12.80
CA VAL A 169 17.23 8.86 12.63
C VAL A 169 16.51 8.65 13.95
N ALA A 170 16.80 7.55 14.65
CA ALA A 170 16.24 7.30 15.98
C ALA A 170 16.55 8.44 16.98
N GLN A 171 17.76 9.01 16.92
CA GLN A 171 18.14 10.15 17.74
C GLN A 171 17.38 11.43 17.35
N MET A 172 17.08 11.64 16.07
CA MET A 172 16.24 12.75 15.62
C MET A 172 14.81 12.61 16.14
N THR A 173 14.21 11.42 16.03
CA THR A 173 12.87 11.13 16.56
C THR A 173 12.78 11.44 18.05
N ARG A 174 13.73 10.95 18.86
CA ARG A 174 13.78 11.19 20.30
C ARG A 174 13.88 12.68 20.69
N ARG A 175 14.48 13.51 19.84
CA ARG A 175 14.65 14.95 20.09
C ARG A 175 13.42 15.77 19.70
N LEU A 176 12.57 15.26 18.81
CA LEU A 176 11.35 15.93 18.34
C LEU A 176 10.15 15.66 19.27
N GLY A 177 10.37 15.92 20.56
CA GLY A 177 9.57 15.42 21.68
C GLY A 177 8.12 15.92 21.79
N VAL A 178 7.62 16.81 20.92
CA VAL A 178 6.19 17.14 20.88
C VAL A 178 5.42 16.19 19.94
N ARG A 179 6.02 15.83 18.79
CA ARG A 179 5.39 14.96 17.80
C ARG A 179 5.64 13.48 18.08
N TYR A 180 6.79 13.15 18.65
CA TYR A 180 7.24 11.78 18.89
C TYR A 180 7.58 11.55 20.38
N ALA A 181 6.81 12.17 21.27
CA ALA A 181 7.04 12.10 22.71
C ALA A 181 7.06 10.65 23.21
N GLY A 182 8.18 10.22 23.81
CA GLY A 182 8.32 8.85 24.35
C GLY A 182 8.62 7.77 23.30
N GLU A 183 8.60 8.11 22.00
CA GLU A 183 8.92 7.17 20.94
C GLU A 183 10.43 6.98 20.80
N LYS A 184 10.86 5.72 20.61
CA LYS A 184 12.27 5.37 20.44
C LYS A 184 12.72 5.41 18.98
N GLN A 185 11.77 5.31 18.04
CA GLN A 185 11.97 5.22 16.60
C GLN A 185 10.69 5.62 15.87
N LEU A 186 10.75 5.76 14.54
CA LEU A 186 9.55 6.00 13.73
C LEU A 186 8.70 4.72 13.62
N GLY A 187 7.39 4.89 13.64
CA GLY A 187 6.39 3.86 13.35
C GLY A 187 5.86 3.95 11.92
N CYS A 188 5.08 2.94 11.51
CA CYS A 188 4.50 2.88 10.16
C CYS A 188 3.54 4.05 9.90
N ALA A 189 2.77 4.44 10.92
CA ALA A 189 1.76 5.49 10.85
C ALA A 189 2.32 6.91 10.79
N ASP A 190 3.64 7.09 10.97
CA ASP A 190 4.30 8.39 10.85
C ASP A 190 4.43 8.86 9.38
N CYS A 191 4.27 7.93 8.43
CA CYS A 191 4.30 8.22 6.99
C CYS A 191 3.11 7.60 6.24
N HIS A 192 2.65 6.41 6.64
CA HIS A 192 1.55 5.72 5.98
C HIS A 192 0.22 6.06 6.62
N HIS A 193 -0.50 7.00 5.99
CA HIS A 193 -1.83 7.40 6.42
C HIS A 193 -2.89 6.68 5.61
N ALA A 194 -3.75 5.93 6.30
CA ALA A 194 -4.87 5.27 5.64
C ALA A 194 -5.79 6.30 4.98
N ASP A 195 -6.35 5.96 3.82
CA ASP A 195 -7.41 6.75 3.22
C ASP A 195 -8.68 6.69 4.10
N PRO A 196 -9.70 7.55 3.87
CA PRO A 196 -10.92 7.54 4.69
C PRO A 196 -11.69 6.21 4.69
N THR A 197 -11.41 5.30 3.76
CA THR A 197 -12.03 3.97 3.70
C THR A 197 -11.22 2.91 4.46
N GLY A 198 -9.96 3.20 4.80
CA GLY A 198 -9.01 2.26 5.40
C GLY A 198 -8.54 1.16 4.46
N VAL A 199 -9.05 1.10 3.22
CA VAL A 199 -8.68 0.05 2.25
C VAL A 199 -7.25 0.27 1.75
N ARG A 200 -6.85 1.54 1.61
CA ARG A 200 -5.57 1.96 1.03
C ARG A 200 -4.91 3.04 1.89
N PHE A 201 -3.78 3.53 1.42
CA PHE A 201 -3.06 4.66 1.98
C PHE A 201 -3.05 5.83 0.99
N VAL A 202 -3.02 7.04 1.51
CA VAL A 202 -2.78 8.24 0.71
C VAL A 202 -1.29 8.38 0.41
N GLU A 203 -0.97 9.14 -0.64
CA GLU A 203 0.40 9.46 -1.02
C GLU A 203 1.14 10.21 0.10
N ALA A 204 2.39 9.85 0.33
CA ALA A 204 3.26 10.53 1.28
C ALA A 204 3.70 11.91 0.72
N THR A 205 3.64 12.95 1.54
CA THR A 205 4.07 14.30 1.12
C THR A 205 5.20 14.81 2.00
N MET A 206 6.06 15.63 1.42
CA MET A 206 7.20 16.19 2.14
C MET A 206 6.72 16.99 3.37
N GLU A 207 5.71 17.84 3.20
CA GLU A 207 5.20 18.75 4.23
C GLU A 207 4.60 17.99 5.42
N ARG A 208 3.88 16.89 5.16
CA ARG A 208 3.17 16.15 6.19
C ARG A 208 4.08 15.15 6.90
N ASP A 209 4.87 14.41 6.13
CA ASP A 209 5.51 13.18 6.59
C ASP A 209 7.02 13.32 6.77
N CYS A 210 7.66 14.31 6.12
CA CYS A 210 9.11 14.47 6.15
C CYS A 210 9.58 15.73 6.87
N ALA A 211 8.84 16.84 6.76
CA ALA A 211 9.27 18.18 7.17
C ALA A 211 9.58 18.34 8.66
N ALA A 212 9.02 17.47 9.51
CA ALA A 212 9.30 17.45 10.94
C ALA A 212 10.79 17.13 11.23
N CYS A 213 11.42 16.28 10.41
CA CYS A 213 12.83 15.88 10.55
C CYS A 213 13.71 16.53 9.47
N HIS A 214 13.21 16.65 8.24
CA HIS A 214 13.94 17.16 7.08
C HIS A 214 13.48 18.57 6.73
N THR A 215 13.98 19.58 7.43
CA THR A 215 13.63 20.98 7.12
C THR A 215 14.06 21.38 5.71
N LEU A 216 13.18 22.10 5.00
CA LEU A 216 13.50 22.83 3.75
C LEU A 216 13.92 24.28 4.01
N ALA A 217 14.20 24.64 5.26
CA ALA A 217 14.78 25.93 5.59
C ALA A 217 16.15 26.07 4.94
N PHE A 218 16.34 27.15 4.18
CA PHE A 218 17.57 27.39 3.41
C PHE A 218 18.26 28.70 3.78
N ALA A 219 17.54 29.64 4.39
CA ALA A 219 18.09 30.90 4.86
C ALA A 219 17.34 31.41 6.09
N SER A 220 18.05 32.20 6.90
CA SER A 220 17.44 33.03 7.94
C SER A 220 17.87 34.48 7.72
N GLN A 221 16.90 35.39 7.75
CA GLN A 221 17.11 36.82 7.57
C GLN A 221 16.19 37.59 8.51
N ASP A 222 16.76 38.49 9.30
CA ASP A 222 16.02 39.33 10.26
C ASP A 222 15.09 38.52 11.19
N GLY A 223 15.57 37.35 11.65
CA GLY A 223 14.79 36.43 12.49
C GLY A 223 13.72 35.62 11.75
N THR A 224 13.53 35.84 10.45
CA THR A 224 12.59 35.08 9.61
C THR A 224 13.30 33.94 8.90
N VAL A 225 12.86 32.70 9.18
CA VAL A 225 13.33 31.51 8.47
C VAL A 225 12.61 31.38 7.14
N ARG A 226 13.36 31.29 6.05
CA ARG A 226 12.84 31.03 4.70
C ARG A 226 12.93 29.54 4.37
N THR A 227 11.84 28.98 3.88
CA THR A 227 11.73 27.58 3.46
C THR A 227 11.45 27.49 1.96
N LEU A 228 11.99 26.45 1.32
CA LEU A 228 11.64 26.13 -0.06
C LEU A 228 10.27 25.43 -0.10
N ARG A 229 9.51 25.69 -1.17
CA ARG A 229 8.35 24.86 -1.52
C ARG A 229 8.81 23.55 -2.15
N HIS A 230 8.28 22.41 -1.71
CA HIS A 230 8.51 21.13 -2.38
C HIS A 230 7.59 21.00 -3.60
N GLY A 231 8.08 20.42 -4.70
CA GLY A 231 7.24 20.04 -5.85
C GLY A 231 7.71 20.52 -7.23
N ASP A 232 8.10 21.80 -7.41
CA ASP A 232 8.54 22.33 -8.72
C ASP A 232 10.05 22.66 -8.71
N PRO A 233 10.90 21.78 -9.29
CA PRO A 233 12.34 21.99 -9.34
C PRO A 233 12.76 23.28 -10.06
N LYS A 234 12.03 23.70 -11.09
CA LYS A 234 12.38 24.90 -11.86
C LYS A 234 12.13 26.15 -11.02
N GLN A 235 11.00 26.20 -10.31
CA GLN A 235 10.69 27.28 -9.39
C GLN A 235 11.66 27.31 -8.22
N VAL A 236 12.00 26.17 -7.62
CA VAL A 236 12.99 26.09 -6.53
C VAL A 236 14.36 26.61 -6.98
N ILE A 237 14.82 26.21 -8.17
CA ILE A 237 16.11 26.69 -8.72
C ILE A 237 16.05 28.21 -8.98
N ALA A 238 14.96 28.71 -9.54
CA ALA A 238 14.78 30.14 -9.78
C ALA A 238 14.77 30.94 -8.46
N GLU A 239 14.02 30.47 -7.46
CA GLU A 239 13.93 31.10 -6.14
C GLU A 239 15.28 31.13 -5.43
N LEU A 240 16.03 30.02 -5.43
CA LEU A 240 17.38 29.97 -4.88
C LEU A 240 18.32 30.95 -5.60
N ARG A 241 18.25 30.99 -6.94
CA ARG A 241 19.08 31.90 -7.74
C ARG A 241 18.76 33.36 -7.44
N ASP A 242 17.49 33.72 -7.40
CA ASP A 242 17.06 35.10 -7.15
C ASP A 242 17.39 35.52 -5.72
N TYR A 243 17.16 34.65 -4.73
CA TYR A 243 17.51 34.91 -3.35
C TYR A 243 19.01 35.20 -3.18
N PHE A 244 19.88 34.35 -3.71
CA PHE A 244 21.33 34.54 -3.54
C PHE A 244 21.91 35.67 -4.38
N LYS A 245 21.28 36.03 -5.52
CA LYS A 245 21.63 37.25 -6.27
C LYS A 245 21.33 38.51 -5.46
N LEU A 246 20.17 38.57 -4.81
CA LEU A 246 19.72 39.74 -4.07
C LEU A 246 20.45 39.94 -2.74
N HIS A 247 20.86 38.85 -2.08
CA HIS A 247 21.38 38.91 -0.70
C HIS A 247 22.90 38.70 -0.59
N GLY A 248 23.61 38.54 -1.71
CA GLY A 248 25.08 38.60 -1.76
C GLY A 248 25.84 37.60 -0.88
N GLY A 249 25.16 36.59 -0.31
CA GLY A 249 25.75 35.65 0.64
C GLY A 249 25.71 36.09 2.11
N ALA A 250 25.03 37.19 2.46
CA ALA A 250 24.89 37.71 3.83
C ALA A 250 23.85 36.95 4.70
N SER A 251 23.35 35.81 4.23
CA SER A 251 22.39 34.99 4.98
C SER A 251 23.14 34.08 5.95
N ALA A 252 22.78 34.12 7.24
CA ALA A 252 23.27 33.13 8.19
C ALA A 252 22.84 31.73 7.71
N PRO A 253 23.76 30.75 7.62
CA PRO A 253 23.37 29.40 7.25
C PRO A 253 22.39 28.87 8.29
N VAL A 254 21.24 28.37 7.85
CA VAL A 254 20.38 27.58 8.73
C VAL A 254 21.10 26.26 8.95
N HIS A 255 21.70 26.09 10.13
CA HIS A 255 22.35 24.84 10.48
C HIS A 255 21.30 23.73 10.44
N ARG A 256 21.47 22.77 9.53
CA ARG A 256 20.80 21.49 9.63
C ARG A 256 21.15 20.91 11.00
N MET A 257 20.13 20.52 11.76
CA MET A 257 20.30 19.74 12.98
C MET A 257 20.78 18.34 12.58
N GLN A 258 22.05 18.22 12.16
CA GLN A 258 22.66 16.94 11.79
C GLN A 258 23.00 16.20 13.07
N VAL A 259 22.15 15.24 13.43
CA VAL A 259 22.41 14.35 14.55
C VAL A 259 23.24 13.17 14.02
N GLY A 260 24.50 13.06 14.43
CA GLY A 260 25.31 11.85 14.22
C GLY A 260 26.30 11.84 13.04
N PHE A 261 26.44 12.92 12.27
CA PHE A 261 27.67 13.14 11.50
C PHE A 261 28.58 14.05 12.33
N ALA A 262 29.79 13.59 12.63
CA ALA A 262 30.84 14.47 13.10
C ALA A 262 30.89 15.67 12.13
N ALA A 263 30.88 16.88 12.68
CA ALA A 263 31.09 18.12 11.95
C ALA A 263 32.53 18.21 11.41
N THR A 264 32.98 17.21 10.64
CA THR A 264 34.26 17.24 9.93
C THR A 264 34.15 18.01 8.61
N GLY A 265 32.94 18.33 8.17
CA GLY A 265 32.72 19.39 7.20
C GLY A 265 32.36 20.69 7.93
N ARG A 266 33.34 21.57 8.17
CA ARG A 266 33.03 23.00 8.19
C ARG A 266 32.20 23.23 6.93
N ALA A 267 30.97 23.74 7.06
CA ALA A 267 30.31 24.33 5.90
C ALA A 267 31.23 25.46 5.46
N ALA A 268 32.11 25.18 4.49
CA ALA A 268 32.95 26.20 3.89
C ALA A 268 31.99 27.34 3.53
N PRO A 269 32.30 28.59 3.85
CA PRO A 269 31.49 29.69 3.36
C PRO A 269 31.48 29.59 1.84
N LEU A 270 30.40 29.05 1.29
CA LEU A 270 30.19 28.97 -0.14
C LEU A 270 29.85 30.41 -0.55
N PHE A 271 30.90 31.14 -0.93
CA PHE A 271 30.79 32.44 -1.56
C PHE A 271 30.27 32.22 -2.99
N GLY A 272 29.28 33.02 -3.39
CA GLY A 272 28.61 32.94 -4.70
C GLY A 272 27.35 32.07 -4.70
N GLY A 273 26.26 32.60 -5.26
CA GLY A 273 24.94 31.93 -5.31
C GLY A 273 24.96 30.58 -6.04
N ASP A 274 25.83 30.43 -7.04
CA ASP A 274 25.97 29.21 -7.83
C ASP A 274 26.49 28.02 -7.00
N ASN A 275 27.48 28.28 -6.13
CA ASN A 275 28.01 27.26 -5.21
C ASN A 275 26.96 26.81 -4.19
N ARG A 276 26.04 27.69 -3.79
CA ARG A 276 24.93 27.37 -2.89
C ARG A 276 23.87 26.51 -3.58
N ILE A 277 23.56 26.78 -4.85
CA ILE A 277 22.65 25.95 -5.66
C ILE A 277 23.22 24.53 -5.79
N ARG A 278 24.52 24.42 -6.12
CA ARG A 278 25.23 23.13 -6.18
C ARG A 278 25.15 22.37 -4.86
N ALA A 279 25.37 23.05 -3.74
CA ALA A 279 25.34 22.44 -2.42
C ALA A 279 23.97 21.87 -2.00
N VAL A 280 22.87 22.23 -2.68
CA VAL A 280 21.53 21.68 -2.40
C VAL A 280 21.18 20.54 -3.37
N LEU A 281 21.63 20.64 -4.63
CA LEU A 281 21.23 19.75 -5.73
C LEU A 281 22.26 18.67 -6.08
N GLU A 282 23.46 18.73 -5.51
CA GLU A 282 24.52 17.74 -5.68
C GLU A 282 24.69 16.87 -4.43
N LYS A 283 25.56 15.86 -4.51
CA LYS A 283 25.78 14.86 -3.45
C LYS A 283 26.04 15.50 -2.08
N GLY A 284 25.24 15.10 -1.08
CA GLY A 284 25.27 15.66 0.28
C GLY A 284 24.36 16.89 0.46
N GLY A 285 23.69 17.31 -0.62
CA GLY A 285 22.73 18.39 -0.63
C GLY A 285 21.32 17.98 -0.28
N ALA A 286 20.54 18.94 0.22
CA ALA A 286 19.24 18.68 0.81
C ALA A 286 18.23 18.03 -0.13
N CYS A 287 18.26 18.37 -1.42
CA CYS A 287 17.40 17.77 -2.41
C CYS A 287 17.99 16.47 -2.95
N PHE A 288 19.32 16.41 -3.15
CA PHE A 288 19.97 15.23 -3.72
C PHE A 288 19.88 14.00 -2.83
N ASP A 289 19.89 14.18 -1.51
CA ASP A 289 19.83 13.06 -0.58
C ASP A 289 18.51 12.28 -0.67
N CYS A 290 17.41 12.95 -1.07
CA CYS A 290 16.10 12.33 -1.26
C CYS A 290 15.80 12.03 -2.73
N HIS A 291 16.23 12.85 -3.67
CA HIS A 291 15.86 12.73 -5.09
C HIS A 291 16.96 12.14 -5.95
N VAL A 292 16.57 11.43 -7.02
CA VAL A 292 17.47 11.14 -8.13
C VAL A 292 17.61 12.38 -9.00
N ILE A 293 18.76 13.04 -8.92
CA ILE A 293 19.05 14.29 -9.64
C ILE A 293 20.19 14.06 -10.63
N THR A 294 20.03 14.60 -11.85
CA THR A 294 21.05 14.57 -12.91
C THR A 294 21.38 16.00 -13.34
N ALA A 295 22.67 16.34 -13.40
CA ALA A 295 23.10 17.62 -13.96
C ALA A 295 22.94 17.59 -15.50
N THR A 296 22.27 18.60 -16.05
CA THR A 296 22.07 18.81 -17.50
C THR A 296 22.87 20.00 -18.02
N GLY A 297 23.58 20.70 -17.14
CA GLY A 297 24.46 21.83 -17.44
C GLY A 297 25.11 22.38 -16.16
N PRO A 298 25.90 23.46 -16.23
CA PRO A 298 26.66 23.99 -15.08
C PRO A 298 25.83 24.36 -13.84
N LEU A 299 24.55 24.71 -14.04
CA LEU A 299 23.56 25.03 -12.99
C LEU A 299 22.15 24.61 -13.43
N ALA A 300 22.07 23.61 -14.31
CA ALA A 300 20.83 23.04 -14.79
C ALA A 300 20.74 21.61 -14.28
N TYR A 301 19.64 21.28 -13.62
CA TYR A 301 19.41 19.99 -12.99
C TYR A 301 18.05 19.44 -13.41
N ALA A 302 18.01 18.17 -13.72
CA ALA A 302 16.79 17.40 -13.89
C ALA A 302 16.57 16.58 -12.61
N VAL A 303 15.40 16.72 -12.01
CA VAL A 303 14.94 15.87 -10.91
C VAL A 303 14.04 14.80 -11.50
N LYS A 304 14.33 13.52 -11.23
CA LYS A 304 13.48 12.43 -11.66
C LYS A 304 12.09 12.57 -11.01
N PRO A 305 10.98 12.48 -11.78
CA PRO A 305 9.65 12.54 -11.21
C PRO A 305 9.44 11.44 -10.16
N VAL A 306 8.84 11.81 -9.03
CA VAL A 306 8.46 10.85 -7.99
C VAL A 306 7.07 10.29 -8.32
N THR A 307 6.92 8.97 -8.27
CA THR A 307 5.67 8.27 -8.59
C THR A 307 5.31 7.27 -7.51
N PHE A 308 4.04 7.26 -7.10
CA PHE A 308 3.50 6.30 -6.14
C PHE A 308 2.38 5.47 -6.76
N THR A 309 2.49 4.15 -6.66
CA THR A 309 1.43 3.24 -7.09
C THR A 309 0.37 3.12 -5.98
N ALA A 310 -0.80 3.74 -6.19
CA ALA A 310 -1.89 3.73 -5.21
C ALA A 310 -2.55 2.35 -5.02
N ARG A 311 -2.46 1.46 -6.01
CA ARG A 311 -3.01 0.09 -5.91
C ARG A 311 -2.28 -0.91 -6.80
N TYR A 312 -1.48 -1.75 -6.18
CA TYR A 312 -0.72 -2.82 -6.85
C TYR A 312 -1.60 -3.97 -7.35
N LEU A 313 -2.51 -4.46 -6.51
CA LEU A 313 -3.46 -5.52 -6.87
C LEU A 313 -4.77 -4.89 -7.34
N ALA A 314 -4.75 -4.27 -8.53
CA ALA A 314 -5.89 -3.53 -9.07
C ALA A 314 -7.16 -4.37 -9.21
N ARG A 315 -7.02 -5.68 -9.46
CA ARG A 315 -8.13 -6.64 -9.57
C ARG A 315 -8.38 -7.45 -8.29
N GLY A 316 -7.53 -7.32 -7.27
CA GLY A 316 -7.71 -8.02 -5.99
C GLY A 316 -8.58 -7.21 -5.04
N TRP A 317 -9.25 -7.88 -4.10
CA TRP A 317 -10.19 -7.25 -3.14
C TRP A 317 -9.63 -7.03 -1.73
N PHE A 318 -8.31 -7.06 -1.58
CA PHE A 318 -7.68 -6.82 -0.28
C PHE A 318 -7.98 -5.42 0.28
N SER A 319 -8.19 -5.35 1.59
CA SER A 319 -8.50 -4.15 2.37
C SER A 319 -7.66 -4.17 3.66
N HIS A 320 -6.89 -3.10 3.90
CA HIS A 320 -6.14 -2.98 5.16
C HIS A 320 -7.08 -2.79 6.36
N ALA A 321 -8.24 -2.15 6.19
CA ALA A 321 -9.23 -1.95 7.24
C ALA A 321 -9.69 -3.28 7.88
N ASP A 322 -9.89 -4.30 7.04
CA ASP A 322 -10.32 -5.64 7.50
C ASP A 322 -9.23 -6.37 8.29
N HIS A 323 -7.98 -5.89 8.19
CA HIS A 323 -6.80 -6.47 8.81
C HIS A 323 -6.15 -5.52 9.83
N ALA A 324 -6.81 -4.40 10.19
CA ALA A 324 -6.31 -3.41 11.13
C ALA A 324 -6.53 -3.85 12.59
N THR A 325 -6.00 -5.03 12.95
CA THR A 325 -6.11 -5.62 14.30
C THR A 325 -4.73 -5.74 14.93
N ALA A 326 -4.68 -5.76 16.27
CA ALA A 326 -3.43 -6.00 17.00
C ALA A 326 -2.77 -7.35 16.67
N ALA A 327 -3.55 -8.33 16.20
CA ALA A 327 -3.08 -9.65 15.79
C ALA A 327 -2.46 -9.67 14.38
N SER A 328 -2.57 -8.59 13.61
CA SER A 328 -2.07 -8.48 12.24
C SER A 328 -1.28 -7.18 12.04
N PRO A 329 -0.15 -7.02 12.74
CA PRO A 329 0.70 -5.84 12.56
C PRO A 329 1.22 -5.77 11.13
N CYS A 330 1.48 -4.57 10.60
CA CYS A 330 1.95 -4.39 9.21
C CYS A 330 3.15 -5.29 8.87
N ALA A 331 4.07 -5.46 9.83
CA ALA A 331 5.27 -6.27 9.68
C ALA A 331 5.03 -7.78 9.52
N SER A 332 3.85 -8.31 9.85
CA SER A 332 3.52 -9.72 9.60
C SER A 332 3.30 -10.02 8.11
N CYS A 333 3.06 -8.98 7.30
CA CYS A 333 2.85 -9.09 5.85
C CYS A 333 3.94 -8.36 5.06
N HIS A 334 4.47 -7.26 5.58
CA HIS A 334 5.46 -6.41 4.89
C HIS A 334 6.83 -6.48 5.56
N ALA A 335 7.79 -7.12 4.91
CA ALA A 335 9.18 -7.27 5.38
C ALA A 335 10.02 -5.98 5.21
N VAL A 336 9.54 -4.83 5.71
CA VAL A 336 10.12 -3.51 5.44
C VAL A 336 11.33 -3.15 6.30
N ALA A 337 11.41 -3.70 7.51
CA ALA A 337 12.43 -3.30 8.49
C ALA A 337 13.85 -3.79 8.15
N THR A 338 13.99 -4.70 7.17
CA THR A 338 15.26 -5.35 6.83
C THR A 338 15.85 -4.86 5.51
N THR A 339 15.10 -4.10 4.71
CA THR A 339 15.56 -3.65 3.40
C THR A 339 16.23 -2.27 3.45
N ASN A 340 17.47 -2.23 2.95
CA ASN A 340 18.21 -1.01 2.70
C ASN A 340 17.98 -0.48 1.27
N SER A 341 17.08 -1.09 0.49
CA SER A 341 16.74 -0.63 -0.85
C SER A 341 15.56 0.34 -0.84
N SER A 342 15.66 1.38 -1.66
CA SER A 342 14.55 2.31 -1.92
C SER A 342 13.60 1.82 -3.03
N THR A 343 14.03 0.80 -3.79
CA THR A 343 13.29 0.27 -4.93
C THR A 343 12.67 -1.09 -4.64
N ALA A 344 12.98 -1.74 -3.52
CA ALA A 344 12.43 -3.05 -3.19
C ALA A 344 10.90 -2.97 -3.06
N LEU A 345 10.18 -3.79 -3.83
CA LEU A 345 8.73 -3.89 -3.75
C LEU A 345 8.33 -4.87 -2.65
N LEU A 346 7.85 -4.34 -1.53
CA LEU A 346 7.64 -5.10 -0.29
C LEU A 346 6.19 -5.58 -0.15
N LEU A 347 5.62 -6.11 -1.22
CA LEU A 347 4.30 -6.71 -1.20
C LEU A 347 4.39 -8.16 -0.71
N PRO A 348 3.45 -8.63 0.14
CA PRO A 348 3.39 -10.03 0.52
C PRO A 348 3.15 -10.91 -0.72
N GLY A 349 3.95 -11.96 -0.85
CA GLY A 349 3.71 -13.05 -1.80
C GLY A 349 2.66 -14.04 -1.28
N VAL A 350 2.56 -15.17 -1.97
CA VAL A 350 1.64 -16.28 -1.61
C VAL A 350 2.28 -17.27 -0.63
N LEU A 351 3.62 -17.26 -0.55
CA LEU A 351 4.36 -18.15 0.34
C LEU A 351 4.16 -17.70 1.79
N ARG A 352 3.76 -18.64 2.65
CA ARG A 352 3.89 -18.46 4.10
C ARG A 352 5.39 -18.33 4.40
N ALA A 353 5.75 -17.24 5.08
CA ALA A 353 7.08 -17.08 5.65
C ALA A 353 7.41 -18.21 6.63
#